data_AF-A0A0F9U0W5-F1
#
_entry.id   AF-A0A0F9U0W5-F1
#
_cell.length_a   1.000
_cell.length_b   1.000
_cell.length_c   1.000
_cell.angle_alpha   90.00
_cell.angle_beta   90.00
_cell.angle_gamma   90.00
#
_symmetry.space_group_name_H-M   'P 1'
#
loop_
_entity.id
_entity.type
_entity.pdbx_description
1 polymer ?
#
loop_
_entity_poly.entity_id
_entity_poly.type
_entity_poly.pdbx_seq_one_letter_code
_entity_poly.pdbx_strand_id
1 'polypeptide(L)'
;MNFRRFSFEQVERECDKRKTIIGYSRKLRPRIKGGETQFFQTILNFPHHRGVIRIYVAEKKALSLLSRAEQIPAKIGGIETDVVAIGEVNALTSPPPGPGTGRLSSLMVGCSIGHKDITAGSMGRIVLKDGEPRILSNNHVLANVNQGIPGDKIYQPGPLDVREGIGVELSEVYECGVLDEFVPIVAKGNLVDAALAIPTKRSWFSRTTVGGSSLSPLTDIEEPEIGAICEKHGRTTGRTSLKLLDDAAVIQVGFGPDDVREFVDQLMFQAADGNGAGIAGGDSGSLVYRSGSDGMVRNVGLIFAGSSTVALANKMANVVAAFSSPLSLDTPFFGEAVGDGEEEMLYEGVRVVKTIVIDPKSRRASELRVFIPERVEAGSVFDVSGNLLDAVDGTPLANRFIVVNGLSATTNDRGQFLIRLTAPTGVDLWDIVAEFAGD
;
A
#
# COMPACT_ATOMS: atom_id res chain seq x y z
N MET A 1 17.50 33.03 32.19
CA MET A 1 16.41 32.97 31.19
C MET A 1 16.16 31.51 30.84
N ASN A 2 15.02 30.94 31.22
CA ASN A 2 14.65 29.59 30.82
C ASN A 2 14.28 29.59 29.33
N PHE A 3 15.22 29.24 28.45
CA PHE A 3 14.89 28.90 27.07
C PHE A 3 14.03 27.64 27.11
N ARG A 4 12.70 27.80 26.98
CA ARG A 4 11.83 26.64 26.72
C ARG A 4 12.36 25.96 25.46
N ARG A 5 12.77 24.70 25.60
CA ARG A 5 13.23 23.86 24.49
C ARG A 5 12.08 23.79 23.46
N PHE A 6 12.38 24.10 22.20
CA PHE A 6 11.40 24.01 21.11
C PHE A 6 10.84 22.58 21.03
N SER A 7 9.52 22.46 20.85
CA SER A 7 8.84 21.18 20.62
C SER A 7 7.80 21.32 19.52
N PHE A 8 7.59 20.26 18.73
CA PHE A 8 6.55 20.24 17.70
C PHE A 8 5.12 20.27 18.26
N GLU A 9 4.92 19.96 19.55
CA GLU A 9 3.65 20.22 20.23
C GLU A 9 3.28 21.71 20.23
N GLN A 10 4.26 22.62 20.25
CA GLN A 10 3.99 24.06 20.13
C GLN A 10 3.48 24.41 18.73
N VAL A 11 3.97 23.72 17.70
CA VAL A 11 3.52 23.88 16.32
C VAL A 11 2.09 23.38 16.18
N GLU A 12 1.83 22.16 16.65
CA GLU A 12 0.49 21.55 16.65
C GLU A 12 -0.55 22.46 17.32
N ARG A 13 -0.25 22.96 18.54
CA ARG A 13 -1.15 23.90 19.25
C ARG A 13 -1.39 25.21 18.50
N GLU A 14 -0.42 25.70 17.73
CA GLU A 14 -0.62 26.89 16.91
C GLU A 14 -1.43 26.59 15.64
N CYS A 15 -1.26 25.39 15.07
CA CYS A 15 -2.02 24.91 13.93
C CYS A 15 -3.49 24.67 14.29
N ASP A 16 -3.78 23.94 15.39
CA ASP A 16 -5.14 23.61 15.82
C ASP A 16 -6.02 24.83 16.13
N LYS A 17 -5.42 25.98 16.45
CA LYS A 17 -6.16 27.24 16.68
C LYS A 17 -6.72 27.86 15.40
N ARG A 18 -6.27 27.43 14.22
CA ARG A 18 -6.47 28.12 12.95
C ARG A 18 -7.05 27.19 11.90
N LYS A 19 -8.32 27.37 11.56
CA LYS A 19 -9.03 26.59 10.54
C LYS A 19 -8.44 26.70 9.14
N THR A 20 -7.65 27.74 8.86
CA THR A 20 -7.01 27.96 7.56
C THR A 20 -5.76 27.10 7.35
N ILE A 21 -5.22 26.51 8.42
CA ILE A 21 -4.07 25.60 8.35
C ILE A 21 -4.60 24.18 8.13
N ILE A 22 -4.13 23.56 7.05
CA ILE A 22 -4.48 22.18 6.70
C ILE A 22 -3.36 21.20 7.04
N GLY A 23 -2.18 21.68 7.43
CA GLY A 23 -1.08 20.83 7.86
C GLY A 23 0.20 21.55 8.23
N TYR A 24 1.22 20.79 8.62
CA TYR A 24 2.55 21.30 8.96
C TYR A 24 3.64 20.22 8.85
N SER A 25 4.91 20.62 8.77
CA SER A 25 6.05 19.70 8.78
C SER A 25 6.46 19.33 10.21
N ARG A 26 6.68 18.04 10.51
CA ARG A 26 7.23 17.56 11.81
C ARG A 26 8.75 17.46 11.88
N LYS A 27 9.44 17.85 10.82
CA LYS A 27 10.89 18.10 10.80
C LYS A 27 11.12 19.51 10.26
N LEU A 28 12.25 20.10 10.61
CA LEU A 28 12.65 21.37 10.00
C LEU A 28 12.99 21.14 8.53
N ARG A 29 12.56 22.06 7.66
CA ARG A 29 12.70 21.92 6.21
C ARG A 29 13.45 23.07 5.55
N PRO A 30 13.99 22.86 4.35
CA PRO A 30 14.37 23.97 3.50
C PRO A 30 13.14 24.81 3.12
N ARG A 31 13.33 26.10 2.89
CA ARG A 31 12.25 26.99 2.45
C ARG A 31 11.81 26.65 1.03
N ILE A 32 10.53 26.85 0.72
CA ILE A 32 10.02 26.81 -0.66
C ILE A 32 9.84 28.24 -1.16
N LYS A 33 10.56 28.62 -2.22
CA LYS A 33 10.43 29.93 -2.89
C LYS A 33 10.18 29.71 -4.37
N GLY A 34 9.14 30.36 -4.91
CA GLY A 34 8.81 30.25 -6.33
C GLY A 34 8.47 28.83 -6.79
N GLY A 35 7.97 27.97 -5.89
CA GLY A 35 7.71 26.55 -6.18
C GLY A 35 8.94 25.65 -6.03
N GLU A 36 10.14 26.21 -5.85
CA GLU A 36 11.37 25.42 -5.72
C GLU A 36 11.82 25.31 -4.26
N THR A 37 12.25 24.10 -3.91
CA THR A 37 12.94 23.84 -2.63
C THR A 37 14.33 24.45 -2.71
N GLN A 38 14.61 25.40 -1.82
CA GLN A 38 15.88 26.11 -1.77
C GLN A 38 16.92 25.28 -1.02
N PHE A 39 17.64 24.41 -1.74
CA PHE A 39 18.83 23.75 -1.23
C PHE A 39 20.01 24.71 -1.35
N PHE A 40 20.59 25.13 -0.22
CA PHE A 40 21.77 25.99 -0.27
C PHE A 40 22.99 25.15 -0.67
N GLN A 41 23.67 25.53 -1.76
CA GLN A 41 25.04 25.10 -2.00
C GLN A 41 25.88 25.56 -0.81
N THR A 42 26.63 24.62 -0.22
CA THR A 42 27.60 24.86 0.83
C THR A 42 28.71 25.78 0.32
N ILE A 43 28.48 27.09 0.28
CA ILE A 43 29.56 28.06 0.20
C ILE A 43 30.14 28.16 1.59
N LEU A 44 31.42 27.80 1.67
CA LEU A 44 32.29 27.83 2.84
C LEU A 44 31.98 29.04 3.76
N ASN A 45 31.77 28.74 5.05
CA ASN A 45 31.82 29.65 6.21
C ASN A 45 30.54 30.21 6.87
N PHE A 46 29.36 29.60 6.73
CA PHE A 46 28.26 29.83 7.70
C PHE A 46 27.52 28.52 8.08
N PRO A 47 27.83 27.88 9.22
CA PRO A 47 27.24 26.60 9.63
C PRO A 47 25.83 26.70 10.25
N HIS A 48 25.10 27.80 10.01
CA HIS A 48 23.81 28.05 10.68
C HIS A 48 22.75 28.61 9.73
N HIS A 49 22.20 27.78 8.84
CA HIS A 49 20.85 28.03 8.34
C HIS A 49 19.89 27.03 8.97
N ARG A 50 19.10 27.56 9.91
CA ARG A 50 18.08 26.86 10.70
C ARG A 50 16.92 26.53 9.77
N GLY A 51 16.62 25.26 9.58
CA GLY A 51 15.43 24.87 8.81
C GLY A 51 14.17 25.52 9.36
N VAL A 52 13.17 25.68 8.50
CA VAL A 52 11.89 26.34 8.81
C VAL A 52 10.84 25.31 9.20
N ILE A 53 9.81 25.75 9.91
CA ILE A 53 8.57 24.99 10.06
C ILE A 53 7.71 25.33 8.85
N ARG A 54 7.42 24.35 7.99
CA ARG A 54 6.45 24.56 6.93
C ARG A 54 5.05 24.46 7.51
N ILE A 55 4.21 25.44 7.17
CA ILE A 55 2.79 25.46 7.48
C ILE A 55 2.03 25.40 6.17
N TYR A 56 1.19 24.38 6.01
CA TYR A 56 0.43 24.12 4.79
C TYR A 56 -0.95 24.75 4.88
N VAL A 57 -1.34 25.44 3.81
CA VAL A 57 -2.65 26.08 3.66
C VAL A 57 -3.23 25.70 2.30
N ALA A 58 -4.55 25.70 2.17
CA ALA A 58 -5.19 25.46 0.87
C ALA A 58 -4.86 26.60 -0.13
N GLU A 59 -4.95 27.84 0.32
CA GLU A 59 -4.67 29.04 -0.48
C GLU A 59 -3.95 30.12 0.33
N LYS A 60 -3.17 30.96 -0.36
CA LYS A 60 -2.54 32.15 0.25
C LYS A 60 -3.43 33.36 0.05
N LYS A 61 -3.72 34.07 1.14
CA LYS A 61 -4.42 35.36 1.12
C LYS A 61 -3.47 36.49 1.49
N ALA A 62 -3.74 37.69 0.99
CA ALA A 62 -3.06 38.90 1.44
C ALA A 62 -3.31 39.11 2.94
N LEU A 63 -2.30 39.56 3.69
CA LEU A 63 -2.42 39.78 5.14
C LEU A 63 -3.55 40.76 5.50
N SER A 64 -3.87 41.70 4.63
CA SER A 64 -4.99 42.64 4.79
C SER A 64 -6.37 41.98 4.75
N LEU A 65 -6.48 40.79 4.15
CA LEU A 65 -7.70 39.99 4.08
C LEU A 65 -7.79 38.96 5.21
N LEU A 66 -6.79 38.90 6.09
CA LEU A 66 -6.71 37.94 7.18
C LEU A 66 -6.92 38.65 8.52
N SER A 67 -7.85 38.15 9.32
CA SER A 67 -7.95 38.53 10.72
C SER A 67 -6.68 38.14 11.47
N ARG A 68 -6.42 38.77 12.61
CA ARG A 68 -5.26 38.44 13.46
C ARG A 68 -5.24 36.97 13.91
N ALA A 69 -6.42 36.35 14.04
CA ALA A 69 -6.56 34.95 14.39
C ALA A 69 -6.13 34.02 13.24
N GLU A 70 -6.37 34.41 11.99
CA GLU A 70 -6.01 33.62 10.80
C GLU A 70 -4.54 33.80 10.39
N GLN A 71 -3.92 34.91 10.80
CA GLN A 71 -2.50 35.16 10.50
C GLN A 71 -1.61 34.14 11.21
N ILE A 72 -0.77 33.48 10.41
CA ILE A 72 0.23 32.51 10.87
C ILE A 72 1.42 33.29 11.44
N PRO A 73 1.86 33.01 12.69
CA PRO A 73 3.01 33.70 13.27
C PRO A 73 4.27 33.47 12.44
N ALA A 74 5.06 34.52 12.19
CA ALA A 74 6.32 34.40 11.45
C ALA A 74 7.35 33.49 12.13
N LYS A 75 7.18 33.23 13.44
CA LYS A 75 7.96 32.28 14.23
C LYS A 75 7.08 31.52 15.21
N ILE A 76 7.34 30.22 15.36
CA ILE A 76 6.74 29.38 16.39
C ILE A 76 7.88 28.80 17.23
N GLY A 77 7.85 29.01 18.54
CA GLY A 77 8.92 28.57 19.44
C GLY A 77 10.31 29.11 19.08
N GLY A 78 10.38 30.28 18.43
CA GLY A 78 11.63 30.91 17.99
C GLY A 78 12.17 30.45 16.64
N ILE A 79 11.54 29.45 16.00
CA ILE A 79 11.87 28.96 14.66
C ILE A 79 11.01 29.66 13.62
N GLU A 80 11.60 30.03 12.48
CA GLU A 80 10.89 30.66 11.38
C GLU A 80 9.85 29.73 10.74
N THR A 81 8.72 30.30 10.36
CA THR A 81 7.69 29.59 9.58
C THR A 81 7.85 29.86 8.09
N ASP A 82 7.39 28.92 7.29
CA ASP A 82 7.23 29.06 5.84
C ASP A 82 5.82 28.62 5.44
N VAL A 83 5.00 29.57 5.01
CA VAL A 83 3.62 29.28 4.61
C VAL A 83 3.63 28.80 3.17
N VAL A 84 3.15 27.59 2.92
CA VAL A 84 3.13 26.94 1.61
C VAL A 84 1.68 26.65 1.24
N ALA A 85 1.23 27.18 0.10
CA ALA A 85 -0.08 26.87 -0.44
C ALA A 85 0.03 25.55 -1.22
N ILE A 86 -0.82 24.59 -0.88
CA ILE A 86 -0.80 23.25 -1.49
C ILE A 86 -2.18 22.82 -2.01
N GLY A 87 -3.16 23.73 -2.07
CA GLY A 87 -4.53 23.39 -2.46
C GLY A 87 -5.27 22.57 -1.41
N GLU A 88 -6.55 22.29 -1.69
CA GLU A 88 -7.34 21.37 -0.87
C GLU A 88 -6.89 19.93 -1.13
N VAL A 89 -6.61 19.21 -0.05
CA VAL A 89 -6.11 17.83 -0.09
C VAL A 89 -7.27 16.88 0.16
N ASN A 90 -7.51 15.98 -0.79
CA ASN A 90 -8.59 15.01 -0.73
C ASN A 90 -8.13 13.61 -1.16
N ALA A 91 -8.82 12.58 -0.69
CA ALA A 91 -8.84 11.28 -1.36
C ALA A 91 -9.54 11.48 -2.71
N LEU A 92 -8.77 11.47 -3.80
CA LEU A 92 -9.26 11.91 -5.11
C LEU A 92 -10.28 10.91 -5.68
N THR A 93 -11.51 11.36 -5.88
CA THR A 93 -12.62 10.57 -6.42
C THR A 93 -12.75 10.73 -7.95
N SER A 94 -13.71 10.02 -8.56
CA SER A 94 -14.07 10.14 -9.98
C SER A 94 -12.90 9.93 -10.96
N PRO A 95 -12.23 8.77 -10.90
CA PRO A 95 -11.11 8.48 -11.79
C PRO A 95 -11.53 8.47 -13.27
N PRO A 96 -10.86 9.24 -14.15
CA PRO A 96 -11.03 9.07 -15.60
C PRO A 96 -10.42 7.73 -16.04
N PRO A 97 -10.76 7.18 -17.23
CA PRO A 97 -10.05 6.05 -17.80
C PRO A 97 -8.54 6.33 -17.94
N GLY A 98 -7.74 5.27 -17.88
CA GLY A 98 -6.28 5.36 -17.92
C GLY A 98 -5.63 4.07 -18.44
N PRO A 99 -4.30 3.99 -18.48
CA PRO A 99 -3.61 2.83 -19.07
C PRO A 99 -3.79 1.53 -18.28
N GLY A 100 -4.16 1.60 -16.98
CA GLY A 100 -4.33 0.43 -16.11
C GLY A 100 -5.77 -0.05 -15.95
N THR A 101 -6.71 0.44 -16.75
CA THR A 101 -8.16 0.20 -16.54
C THR A 101 -8.71 -1.03 -17.22
N GLY A 102 -7.98 -1.59 -18.19
CA GLY A 102 -8.40 -2.79 -18.92
C GLY A 102 -8.38 -4.04 -18.06
N ARG A 103 -9.14 -5.06 -18.47
CA ARG A 103 -9.01 -6.42 -17.91
C ARG A 103 -7.60 -6.96 -18.14
N LEU A 104 -7.03 -7.57 -17.12
CA LEU A 104 -5.72 -8.21 -17.20
C LEU A 104 -5.82 -9.71 -16.94
N SER A 105 -4.97 -10.49 -17.59
CA SER A 105 -4.81 -11.93 -17.32
C SER A 105 -3.94 -12.21 -16.08
N SER A 106 -3.25 -11.19 -15.55
CA SER A 106 -2.47 -11.24 -14.32
C SER A 106 -2.48 -9.88 -13.63
N LEU A 107 -2.48 -9.87 -12.30
CA LEU A 107 -2.49 -8.63 -11.53
C LEU A 107 -1.12 -7.96 -11.58
N MET A 108 -1.11 -6.67 -11.93
CA MET A 108 0.11 -5.86 -12.04
C MET A 108 0.07 -4.66 -11.11
N VAL A 109 1.25 -4.18 -10.69
CA VAL A 109 1.35 -2.91 -9.97
C VAL A 109 0.75 -1.79 -10.80
N GLY A 110 -0.13 -1.01 -10.20
CA GLY A 110 -0.83 0.08 -10.85
C GLY A 110 -2.03 -0.36 -11.70
N CYS A 111 -2.47 -1.62 -11.68
CA CYS A 111 -3.72 -2.01 -12.33
C CYS A 111 -4.95 -1.58 -11.53
N SER A 112 -6.08 -1.44 -12.22
CA SER A 112 -7.34 -1.07 -11.59
C SER A 112 -7.91 -2.19 -10.73
N ILE A 113 -8.16 -1.88 -9.46
CA ILE A 113 -8.86 -2.77 -8.51
C ILE A 113 -9.81 -1.95 -7.63
N GLY A 114 -10.75 -2.63 -6.97
CA GLY A 114 -11.56 -1.97 -5.95
C GLY A 114 -12.57 -2.88 -5.27
N HIS A 115 -12.97 -2.48 -4.07
CA HIS A 115 -14.12 -3.02 -3.38
C HIS A 115 -15.41 -2.80 -4.18
N LYS A 116 -16.35 -3.73 -4.11
CA LYS A 116 -17.63 -3.72 -4.84
C LYS A 116 -18.43 -2.40 -4.73
N ASP A 117 -18.35 -1.74 -3.58
CA ASP A 117 -19.15 -0.56 -3.23
C ASP A 117 -18.42 0.79 -3.44
N ILE A 118 -17.24 0.80 -4.07
CA ILE A 118 -16.48 2.02 -4.36
C ILE A 118 -16.40 2.32 -5.85
N THR A 119 -15.64 3.37 -6.21
CA THR A 119 -15.35 3.72 -7.60
C THR A 119 -14.28 2.80 -8.20
N ALA A 120 -13.00 3.18 -8.11
CA ALA A 120 -11.85 2.35 -8.47
C ALA A 120 -10.57 2.98 -7.89
N GLY A 121 -9.57 2.15 -7.64
CA GLY A 121 -8.22 2.58 -7.27
C GLY A 121 -7.16 1.72 -7.97
N SER A 122 -5.92 1.90 -7.57
CA SER A 122 -4.77 1.16 -8.06
C SER A 122 -4.39 0.03 -7.11
N MET A 123 -3.98 -1.09 -7.68
CA MET A 123 -3.21 -2.08 -6.95
C MET A 123 -1.83 -1.53 -6.65
N GLY A 124 -1.42 -1.53 -5.38
CA GLY A 124 -0.08 -1.11 -5.00
C GLY A 124 0.93 -2.17 -5.37
N ARG A 125 0.86 -3.32 -4.72
CA ARG A 125 1.71 -4.47 -5.03
C ARG A 125 1.21 -5.71 -4.29
N ILE A 126 1.88 -6.83 -4.56
CA ILE A 126 1.78 -8.00 -3.69
C ILE A 126 2.79 -7.88 -2.55
N VAL A 127 2.32 -8.24 -1.37
CA VAL A 127 3.10 -8.34 -0.13
C VAL A 127 2.85 -9.72 0.48
N LEU A 128 3.73 -10.13 1.39
CA LEU A 128 3.56 -11.35 2.16
C LEU A 128 3.16 -11.01 3.59
N LYS A 129 2.04 -11.57 4.07
CA LYS A 129 1.65 -11.53 5.47
C LYS A 129 1.77 -12.95 6.02
N ASP A 130 2.63 -13.16 7.01
CA ASP A 130 2.96 -14.49 7.55
C ASP A 130 3.36 -15.51 6.45
N GLY A 131 4.13 -15.05 5.47
CA GLY A 131 4.55 -15.87 4.31
C GLY A 131 3.52 -16.02 3.19
N GLU A 132 2.30 -15.47 3.35
CA GLU A 132 1.21 -15.60 2.37
C GLU A 132 0.96 -14.34 1.55
N PRO A 133 0.70 -14.47 0.23
CA PRO A 133 0.45 -13.33 -0.63
C PRO A 133 -0.83 -12.59 -0.23
N ARG A 134 -0.74 -11.27 -0.27
CA ARG A 134 -1.85 -10.33 -0.15
C ARG A 134 -1.72 -9.24 -1.20
N ILE A 135 -2.87 -8.81 -1.72
CA ILE A 135 -2.98 -7.61 -2.55
C ILE A 135 -2.98 -6.41 -1.59
N LEU A 136 -2.00 -5.53 -1.72
CA LEU A 136 -1.93 -4.28 -0.97
C LEU A 136 -2.51 -3.13 -1.80
N SER A 137 -3.41 -2.36 -1.20
CA SER A 137 -3.86 -1.04 -1.70
C SER A 137 -4.35 -0.19 -0.51
N ASN A 138 -5.04 0.92 -0.76
CA ASN A 138 -5.60 1.76 0.29
C ASN A 138 -6.85 1.12 0.93
N ASN A 139 -7.13 1.49 2.18
CA ASN A 139 -8.38 1.18 2.86
C ASN A 139 -9.57 1.75 2.09
N HIS A 140 -9.53 3.00 1.65
CA HIS A 140 -10.66 3.53 0.89
C HIS A 140 -10.86 2.85 -0.48
N VAL A 141 -9.87 2.09 -0.95
CA VAL A 141 -9.95 1.30 -2.20
C VAL A 141 -10.50 -0.10 -1.94
N LEU A 142 -10.02 -0.82 -0.91
CA LEU A 142 -10.40 -2.22 -0.67
C LEU A 142 -11.43 -2.43 0.45
N ALA A 143 -11.57 -1.46 1.35
CA ALA A 143 -12.39 -1.55 2.56
C ALA A 143 -13.44 -0.42 2.67
N ASN A 144 -13.73 0.26 1.56
CA ASN A 144 -14.80 1.27 1.46
C ASN A 144 -14.81 2.26 2.65
N VAL A 145 -13.64 2.83 2.98
CA VAL A 145 -13.48 3.78 4.10
C VAL A 145 -14.00 3.17 5.42
N ASN A 146 -13.39 2.06 5.84
CA ASN A 146 -13.76 1.26 7.00
C ASN A 146 -15.16 0.59 6.96
N GLN A 147 -15.92 0.67 5.87
CA GLN A 147 -17.24 0.03 5.77
C GLN A 147 -17.19 -1.40 5.23
N GLY A 148 -16.05 -1.82 4.67
CA GLY A 148 -15.84 -3.19 4.21
C GLY A 148 -15.74 -4.17 5.37
N ILE A 149 -16.17 -5.40 5.12
CA ILE A 149 -16.11 -6.51 6.05
C ILE A 149 -15.14 -7.55 5.47
N PRO A 150 -14.22 -8.13 6.26
CA PRO A 150 -13.40 -9.23 5.79
C PRO A 150 -14.23 -10.32 5.10
N GLY A 151 -13.80 -10.75 3.92
CA GLY A 151 -14.56 -11.61 3.01
C GLY A 151 -15.25 -10.85 1.86
N ASP A 152 -15.36 -9.52 1.92
CA ASP A 152 -15.95 -8.75 0.83
C ASP A 152 -15.15 -8.85 -0.47
N LYS A 153 -15.87 -8.97 -1.60
CA LYS A 153 -15.27 -9.14 -2.91
C LYS A 153 -14.55 -7.88 -3.40
N ILE A 154 -13.35 -8.09 -3.92
CA ILE A 154 -12.53 -7.12 -4.63
C ILE A 154 -12.55 -7.50 -6.11
N TYR A 155 -12.61 -6.52 -7.01
CA TYR A 155 -12.75 -6.75 -8.45
C TYR A 155 -11.57 -6.18 -9.25
N GLN A 156 -11.30 -6.79 -10.40
CA GLN A 156 -10.43 -6.28 -11.46
C GLN A 156 -11.18 -6.36 -12.80
N PRO A 157 -11.27 -5.25 -13.56
CA PRO A 157 -11.03 -3.87 -13.12
C PRO A 157 -11.91 -3.46 -11.93
N GLY A 158 -11.58 -2.34 -11.28
CA GLY A 158 -12.43 -1.78 -10.22
C GLY A 158 -13.82 -1.36 -10.74
N PRO A 159 -14.87 -1.33 -9.90
CA PRO A 159 -16.28 -1.24 -10.35
C PRO A 159 -16.65 -0.05 -11.25
N LEU A 160 -15.97 1.10 -11.14
CA LEU A 160 -16.24 2.26 -11.99
C LEU A 160 -15.79 2.07 -13.43
N ASP A 161 -14.84 1.17 -13.69
CA ASP A 161 -14.19 1.04 -15.01
C ASP A 161 -15.01 0.19 -15.98
N VAL A 162 -16.14 -0.29 -15.48
CA VAL A 162 -16.97 -1.33 -16.07
C VAL A 162 -18.37 -0.81 -16.40
N ARG A 163 -18.46 0.50 -16.66
CA ARG A 163 -19.72 1.15 -17.02
C ARG A 163 -19.79 1.35 -18.52
N GLU A 164 -21.00 1.18 -19.04
CA GLU A 164 -21.36 1.46 -20.43
C GLU A 164 -20.83 2.84 -20.85
N GLY A 165 -19.98 2.86 -21.89
CA GLY A 165 -19.39 4.08 -22.44
C GLY A 165 -18.10 4.62 -21.79
N ILE A 166 -17.52 3.95 -20.78
CA ILE A 166 -16.28 4.41 -20.10
C ILE A 166 -15.06 3.53 -20.41
N GLY A 167 -15.20 2.23 -20.66
CA GLY A 167 -14.02 1.42 -21.00
C GLY A 167 -14.27 -0.05 -21.33
N VAL A 168 -14.61 -0.85 -20.33
CA VAL A 168 -14.51 -2.32 -20.34
C VAL A 168 -15.90 -2.95 -20.21
N GLU A 169 -16.19 -4.03 -20.93
CA GLU A 169 -17.50 -4.71 -20.88
C GLU A 169 -17.72 -5.38 -19.51
N LEU A 170 -18.97 -5.45 -19.03
CA LEU A 170 -19.29 -6.10 -17.73
C LEU A 170 -18.81 -7.56 -17.66
N SER A 171 -18.76 -8.26 -18.80
CA SER A 171 -18.23 -9.62 -18.92
C SER A 171 -16.75 -9.76 -18.61
N GLU A 172 -16.01 -8.65 -18.57
CA GLU A 172 -14.56 -8.66 -18.39
C GLU A 172 -14.14 -8.43 -16.94
N VAL A 173 -15.09 -8.19 -16.03
CA VAL A 173 -14.81 -8.10 -14.59
C VAL A 173 -14.74 -9.46 -13.98
N TYR A 174 -13.73 -9.66 -13.14
CA TYR A 174 -13.61 -10.85 -12.32
C TYR A 174 -13.27 -10.52 -10.88
N GLU A 175 -13.66 -11.42 -9.97
CA GLU A 175 -13.32 -11.33 -8.56
C GLU A 175 -11.84 -11.59 -8.36
N CYS A 176 -11.15 -10.60 -7.80
CA CYS A 176 -9.72 -10.56 -7.64
C CYS A 176 -9.15 -10.69 -6.24
N GLY A 177 -10.02 -10.59 -5.27
CA GLY A 177 -9.70 -11.05 -3.96
C GLY A 177 -10.89 -10.94 -3.07
N VAL A 178 -10.66 -11.31 -1.83
CA VAL A 178 -11.56 -11.02 -0.74
C VAL A 178 -10.82 -10.17 0.27
N LEU A 179 -11.46 -9.13 0.79
CA LEU A 179 -10.90 -8.26 1.82
C LEU A 179 -10.42 -9.12 3.01
N ASP A 180 -9.19 -8.92 3.46
CA ASP A 180 -8.59 -9.67 4.57
C ASP A 180 -8.54 -8.80 5.83
N GLU A 181 -7.80 -7.70 5.74
CA GLU A 181 -7.55 -6.79 6.85
C GLU A 181 -7.38 -5.36 6.33
N PHE A 182 -7.77 -4.38 7.12
CA PHE A 182 -7.48 -2.98 6.83
C PHE A 182 -7.11 -2.25 8.11
N VAL A 183 -6.31 -1.20 7.97
CA VAL A 183 -5.99 -0.29 9.08
C VAL A 183 -7.12 0.73 9.18
N PRO A 184 -7.84 0.82 10.31
CA PRO A 184 -8.97 1.74 10.42
C PRO A 184 -8.53 3.21 10.33
N ILE A 185 -9.20 3.97 9.46
CA ILE A 185 -9.01 5.42 9.36
C ILE A 185 -9.85 6.10 10.46
N VAL A 186 -9.19 6.71 11.43
CA VAL A 186 -9.81 7.44 12.55
C VAL A 186 -9.74 8.95 12.33
N ALA A 187 -10.36 9.74 13.21
CA ALA A 187 -10.40 11.21 13.03
C ALA A 187 -9.01 11.87 13.00
N LYS A 188 -8.08 11.43 13.86
CA LYS A 188 -6.73 11.98 13.96
C LYS A 188 -5.66 10.92 14.19
N GLY A 189 -4.44 11.21 13.75
CA GLY A 189 -3.26 10.39 14.03
C GLY A 189 -3.06 9.19 13.10
N ASN A 190 -3.65 9.20 11.91
CA ASN A 190 -3.49 8.09 10.96
C ASN A 190 -2.08 8.09 10.36
N LEU A 191 -1.35 6.97 10.49
CA LEU A 191 -0.05 6.79 9.83
C LEU A 191 -0.21 6.28 8.40
N VAL A 192 -1.27 5.52 8.14
CA VAL A 192 -1.49 4.86 6.87
C VAL A 192 -2.97 4.87 6.48
N ASP A 193 -3.20 4.87 5.18
CA ASP A 193 -4.43 4.43 4.53
C ASP A 193 -4.10 3.16 3.75
N ALA A 194 -4.38 1.98 4.33
CA ALA A 194 -3.94 0.71 3.78
C ALA A 194 -4.91 -0.44 4.11
N ALA A 195 -5.04 -1.36 3.15
CA ALA A 195 -5.81 -2.58 3.27
C ALA A 195 -5.18 -3.72 2.46
N LEU A 196 -5.53 -4.94 2.84
CA LEU A 196 -5.08 -6.19 2.27
C LEU A 196 -6.27 -7.00 1.78
N ALA A 197 -6.10 -7.64 0.62
CA ALA A 197 -7.03 -8.67 0.16
C ALA A 197 -6.30 -10.00 -0.06
N ILE A 198 -6.96 -11.10 0.30
CA ILE A 198 -6.54 -12.44 -0.10
C ILE A 198 -6.86 -12.60 -1.59
N PRO A 199 -5.88 -12.91 -2.42
CA PRO A 199 -6.13 -13.09 -3.85
C PRO A 199 -6.91 -14.38 -4.14
N THR A 200 -7.78 -14.35 -5.14
CA THR A 200 -8.56 -15.54 -5.57
C THR A 200 -7.72 -16.56 -6.33
N LYS A 201 -6.68 -16.13 -7.06
CA LYS A 201 -5.78 -17.02 -7.81
C LYS A 201 -4.33 -16.70 -7.54
N ARG A 202 -3.51 -17.74 -7.32
CA ARG A 202 -2.05 -17.61 -7.17
C ARG A 202 -1.31 -17.30 -8.47
N SER A 203 -1.84 -17.78 -9.60
CA SER A 203 -1.25 -17.58 -10.94
C SER A 203 -1.18 -16.10 -11.36
N TRP A 204 -1.93 -15.22 -10.70
CA TRP A 204 -1.92 -13.79 -10.97
C TRP A 204 -0.62 -13.08 -10.62
N PHE A 205 0.28 -13.77 -9.91
CA PHE A 205 1.50 -13.20 -9.36
C PHE A 205 2.75 -13.70 -10.07
N SER A 206 2.58 -14.24 -11.30
CA SER A 206 3.65 -14.87 -12.08
C SER A 206 4.87 -13.98 -12.36
N ARG A 207 4.77 -12.66 -12.12
CA ARG A 207 5.88 -11.71 -11.94
C ARG A 207 5.35 -10.42 -11.30
N THR A 208 6.04 -9.85 -10.31
CA THR A 208 5.80 -8.45 -9.90
C THR A 208 6.31 -7.54 -11.03
N THR A 209 5.44 -7.22 -11.98
CA THR A 209 5.75 -6.28 -13.06
C THR A 209 5.19 -4.90 -12.72
N VAL A 210 5.99 -3.87 -12.98
CA VAL A 210 5.54 -2.47 -12.96
C VAL A 210 5.54 -2.01 -14.41
N GLY A 211 4.35 -1.77 -14.97
CA GLY A 211 4.23 -1.33 -16.37
C GLY A 211 4.74 -2.33 -17.40
N GLY A 212 4.57 -3.63 -17.16
CA GLY A 212 4.97 -4.69 -18.11
C GLY A 212 6.45 -5.07 -18.08
N SER A 213 7.30 -4.35 -17.32
CA SER A 213 8.71 -4.71 -17.13
C SER A 213 8.91 -5.50 -15.84
N SER A 214 9.66 -6.60 -15.92
CA SER A 214 10.15 -7.33 -14.75
C SER A 214 11.16 -6.44 -14.05
N LEU A 215 10.79 -5.85 -12.92
CA LEU A 215 11.76 -5.15 -12.08
C LEU A 215 12.62 -6.17 -11.33
N SER A 216 13.83 -5.76 -10.96
CA SER A 216 14.62 -6.43 -9.91
C SER A 216 13.77 -6.62 -8.65
N PRO A 217 14.08 -7.59 -7.78
CA PRO A 217 13.29 -7.85 -6.57
C PRO A 217 13.00 -6.56 -5.81
N LEU A 218 11.72 -6.23 -5.66
CA LEU A 218 11.23 -5.04 -4.96
C LEU A 218 11.23 -5.29 -3.43
N THR A 219 12.35 -5.73 -2.86
CA THR A 219 12.39 -6.16 -1.44
C THR A 219 12.60 -5.00 -0.47
N ASP A 220 13.39 -4.02 -0.87
CA ASP A 220 13.91 -3.03 0.08
C ASP A 220 12.97 -1.84 0.24
N ILE A 221 12.98 -1.25 1.43
CA ILE A 221 12.33 0.04 1.71
C ILE A 221 13.40 1.13 1.67
N GLU A 222 13.10 2.25 1.01
CA GLU A 222 13.93 3.44 1.02
C GLU A 222 13.15 4.62 1.62
N GLU A 223 13.79 5.34 2.54
CA GLU A 223 13.33 6.66 2.99
C GLU A 223 14.11 7.74 2.21
N PRO A 224 13.55 8.28 1.11
CA PRO A 224 14.27 9.22 0.27
C PRO A 224 14.52 10.57 0.96
N GLU A 225 15.63 11.21 0.60
CA GLU A 225 15.91 12.58 1.02
C GLU A 225 15.00 13.61 0.33
N ILE A 226 14.78 14.75 0.96
CA ILE A 226 14.02 15.87 0.36
C ILE A 226 14.66 16.24 -0.99
N GLY A 227 13.83 16.41 -2.01
CA GLY A 227 14.24 16.71 -3.38
C GLY A 227 14.55 15.50 -4.24
N ALA A 228 14.62 14.29 -3.67
CA ALA A 228 14.79 13.07 -4.45
C ALA A 228 13.62 12.88 -5.44
N ILE A 229 13.95 12.37 -6.62
CA ILE A 229 12.97 11.94 -7.62
C ILE A 229 12.64 10.46 -7.37
N CYS A 230 11.35 10.20 -7.22
CA CYS A 230 10.74 8.88 -7.12
C CYS A 230 9.80 8.69 -8.31
N GLU A 231 9.36 7.45 -8.52
CA GLU A 231 8.42 7.09 -9.57
C GLU A 231 7.18 6.48 -8.93
N LYS A 232 6.02 6.66 -9.55
CA LYS A 232 4.80 5.99 -9.13
C LYS A 232 4.12 5.36 -10.32
N HIS A 233 3.41 4.25 -10.11
CA HIS A 233 2.58 3.64 -11.14
C HIS A 233 1.14 3.48 -10.65
N GLY A 234 0.20 4.17 -11.30
CA GLY A 234 -1.23 4.10 -11.00
C GLY A 234 -2.08 3.83 -12.24
N ARG A 235 -3.31 3.36 -12.02
CA ARG A 235 -4.21 2.97 -13.13
C ARG A 235 -4.64 4.12 -14.00
N THR A 236 -4.63 5.35 -13.48
CA THR A 236 -5.14 6.53 -14.18
C THR A 236 -4.03 7.23 -14.96
N THR A 237 -2.96 7.61 -14.27
CA THR A 237 -1.89 8.39 -14.91
C THR A 237 -0.69 7.54 -15.33
N GLY A 238 -0.73 6.22 -15.11
CA GLY A 238 0.37 5.32 -15.41
C GLY A 238 1.62 5.66 -14.58
N ARG A 239 2.79 5.54 -15.22
CA ARG A 239 4.09 5.91 -14.62
C ARG A 239 4.27 7.43 -14.64
N THR A 240 4.46 8.05 -13.47
CA THR A 240 4.88 9.46 -13.35
C THR A 240 6.06 9.60 -12.41
N SER A 241 6.82 10.68 -12.59
CA SER A 241 7.95 11.04 -11.72
C SER A 241 7.52 12.09 -10.71
N LEU A 242 7.85 11.86 -9.44
CA LEU A 242 7.47 12.67 -8.30
C LEU A 242 8.71 13.17 -7.56
N LYS A 243 8.76 14.46 -7.23
CA LYS A 243 9.81 15.08 -6.42
C LYS A 243 9.37 15.20 -4.97
N LEU A 244 10.14 14.64 -4.04
CA LEU A 244 9.82 14.70 -2.62
C LEU A 244 9.97 16.12 -2.07
N LEU A 245 8.91 16.65 -1.48
CA LEU A 245 8.89 17.94 -0.81
C LEU A 245 9.03 17.79 0.70
N ASP A 246 8.30 16.87 1.33
CA ASP A 246 8.34 16.64 2.79
C ASP A 246 8.24 15.14 3.10
N ASP A 247 9.05 14.63 4.03
CA ASP A 247 9.02 13.23 4.48
C ASP A 247 8.44 13.05 5.89
N ALA A 248 7.77 14.04 6.46
CA ALA A 248 7.16 13.97 7.80
C ALA A 248 6.01 14.98 7.93
N ALA A 249 5.16 15.07 6.91
CA ALA A 249 4.03 15.98 6.92
C ALA A 249 2.92 15.48 7.85
N VAL A 250 2.29 16.41 8.57
CA VAL A 250 0.96 16.24 9.18
C VAL A 250 -0.02 17.00 8.31
N ILE A 251 -1.10 16.34 7.89
CA ILE A 251 -1.99 16.89 6.89
C ILE A 251 -3.43 16.42 7.10
N GLN A 252 -4.37 17.35 6.94
CA GLN A 252 -5.80 17.09 6.89
C GLN A 252 -6.18 16.67 5.47
N VAL A 253 -6.96 15.60 5.36
CA VAL A 253 -7.38 15.00 4.10
C VAL A 253 -8.89 14.84 4.11
N GLY A 254 -9.57 15.35 3.08
CA GLY A 254 -10.99 15.14 2.88
C GLY A 254 -11.30 13.77 2.27
N PHE A 255 -12.27 13.05 2.84
CA PHE A 255 -12.81 11.78 2.31
C PHE A 255 -14.25 11.91 1.79
N GLY A 256 -14.80 13.13 1.81
CA GLY A 256 -16.15 13.45 1.40
C GLY A 256 -16.59 14.79 2.00
N PRO A 257 -17.83 15.23 1.72
CA PRO A 257 -18.40 16.41 2.34
C PRO A 257 -18.36 16.28 3.86
N ASP A 258 -17.75 17.25 4.54
CA ASP A 258 -17.60 17.31 6.01
C ASP A 258 -16.85 16.12 6.66
N ASP A 259 -16.21 15.25 5.87
CA ASP A 259 -15.35 14.18 6.40
C ASP A 259 -13.87 14.53 6.20
N VAL A 260 -13.24 15.05 7.26
CA VAL A 260 -11.82 15.41 7.28
C VAL A 260 -11.08 14.57 8.31
N ARG A 261 -10.00 13.94 7.87
CA ARG A 261 -9.14 13.05 8.67
C ARG A 261 -7.73 13.59 8.71
N GLU A 262 -7.07 13.53 9.87
CA GLU A 262 -5.67 13.94 9.99
C GLU A 262 -4.73 12.73 9.83
N PHE A 263 -3.78 12.87 8.92
CA PHE A 263 -2.70 11.92 8.66
C PHE A 263 -1.37 12.51 9.13
N VAL A 264 -0.52 11.68 9.71
CA VAL A 264 0.76 12.07 10.30
C VAL A 264 1.90 11.27 9.71
N ASP A 265 3.09 11.87 9.65
CA ASP A 265 4.31 11.24 9.11
C ASP A 265 4.21 10.84 7.62
N GLN A 266 3.56 11.70 6.84
CA GLN A 266 3.29 11.47 5.43
C GLN A 266 4.42 11.96 4.53
N LEU A 267 4.60 11.28 3.40
CA LEU A 267 5.40 11.76 2.28
C LEU A 267 4.55 12.70 1.44
N MET A 268 5.07 13.89 1.14
CA MET A 268 4.45 14.87 0.26
C MET A 268 5.34 15.09 -0.95
N PHE A 269 4.76 14.97 -2.13
CA PHE A 269 5.42 15.10 -3.42
C PHE A 269 4.78 16.19 -4.28
N GLN A 270 5.51 16.60 -5.31
CA GLN A 270 5.00 17.32 -6.47
C GLN A 270 5.38 16.55 -7.74
N ALA A 271 4.70 16.78 -8.86
CA ALA A 271 5.20 16.29 -10.15
C ALA A 271 6.64 16.79 -10.40
N ALA A 272 7.53 15.90 -10.84
CA ALA A 272 8.94 16.23 -11.04
C ALA A 272 9.18 17.25 -12.17
N ASP A 273 8.25 17.34 -13.12
CA ASP A 273 8.24 18.34 -14.19
C ASP A 273 7.70 19.71 -13.76
N GLY A 274 7.26 19.83 -12.50
CA GLY A 274 6.70 21.04 -11.90
C GLY A 274 5.21 21.27 -12.19
N ASN A 275 4.55 20.40 -12.97
CA ASN A 275 3.18 20.61 -13.44
C ASN A 275 2.16 19.86 -12.56
N GLY A 276 1.80 20.47 -11.43
CA GLY A 276 0.78 19.94 -10.53
C GLY A 276 1.26 18.78 -9.66
N ALA A 277 0.34 17.88 -9.29
CA ALA A 277 0.61 16.81 -8.33
C ALA A 277 1.27 15.55 -8.92
N GLY A 278 1.13 15.31 -10.22
CA GLY A 278 1.63 14.09 -10.87
C GLY A 278 0.80 12.83 -10.53
N ILE A 279 -0.41 13.01 -10.00
CA ILE A 279 -1.43 11.99 -9.74
C ILE A 279 -2.81 12.50 -10.18
N ALA A 280 -3.76 11.59 -10.36
CA ALA A 280 -5.18 11.91 -10.54
C ALA A 280 -6.07 10.98 -9.69
N GLY A 281 -7.38 11.23 -9.69
CA GLY A 281 -8.36 10.30 -9.12
C GLY A 281 -8.13 8.88 -9.66
N GLY A 282 -8.14 7.88 -8.78
CA GLY A 282 -7.87 6.48 -9.12
C GLY A 282 -6.41 6.03 -8.99
N ASP A 283 -5.46 6.96 -8.85
CA ASP A 283 -4.08 6.60 -8.50
C ASP A 283 -3.92 6.26 -7.01
N SER A 284 -4.97 6.39 -6.19
CA SER A 284 -5.01 5.86 -4.83
C SER A 284 -4.61 4.39 -4.80
N GLY A 285 -3.67 4.03 -3.94
CA GLY A 285 -3.09 2.70 -3.85
C GLY A 285 -1.87 2.51 -4.76
N SER A 286 -1.46 3.49 -5.55
CA SER A 286 -0.25 3.38 -6.39
C SER A 286 1.00 3.21 -5.55
N LEU A 287 1.86 2.27 -5.94
CA LEU A 287 3.20 2.14 -5.39
C LEU A 287 4.06 3.32 -5.83
N VAL A 288 4.71 3.98 -4.87
CA VAL A 288 5.84 4.88 -5.09
C VAL A 288 7.12 4.09 -4.84
N TYR A 289 8.06 4.17 -5.78
CA TYR A 289 9.31 3.45 -5.74
C TYR A 289 10.46 4.31 -6.28
N ARG A 290 11.70 3.87 -6.04
CA ARG A 290 12.89 4.51 -6.55
C ARG A 290 13.81 3.49 -7.20
N SER A 291 14.22 3.81 -8.41
CA SER A 291 15.21 3.03 -9.16
C SER A 291 16.61 3.46 -8.73
N GLY A 292 17.35 2.58 -8.06
CA GLY A 292 18.72 2.80 -7.68
C GLY A 292 19.70 2.71 -8.85
N SER A 293 20.87 3.31 -8.72
CA SER A 293 21.94 3.21 -9.72
C SER A 293 22.50 1.79 -9.88
N ASP A 294 22.22 0.93 -8.89
CA ASP A 294 22.54 -0.50 -8.86
C ASP A 294 21.52 -1.37 -9.61
N GLY A 295 20.52 -0.75 -10.26
CA GLY A 295 19.45 -1.46 -10.95
C GLY A 295 18.41 -2.09 -10.03
N MET A 296 18.51 -1.87 -8.71
CA MET A 296 17.53 -2.33 -7.73
C MET A 296 16.41 -1.30 -7.58
N VAL A 297 15.19 -1.79 -7.37
CA VAL A 297 14.04 -0.92 -7.13
C VAL A 297 13.64 -1.01 -5.66
N ARG A 298 13.48 0.15 -5.03
CA ARG A 298 13.19 0.27 -3.60
C ARG A 298 11.81 0.89 -3.39
N ASN A 299 11.08 0.37 -2.41
CA ASN A 299 9.74 0.80 -2.07
C ASN A 299 9.80 2.07 -1.21
N VAL A 300 9.07 3.09 -1.61
CA VAL A 300 9.08 4.39 -0.93
C VAL A 300 7.76 4.61 -0.20
N GLY A 301 6.64 4.39 -0.88
CA GLY A 301 5.33 4.67 -0.28
C GLY A 301 4.14 4.20 -1.10
N LEU A 302 2.96 4.55 -0.60
CA LEU A 302 1.66 4.18 -1.16
C LEU A 302 0.78 5.43 -1.30
N ILE A 303 0.51 5.88 -2.53
CA ILE A 303 -0.32 7.06 -2.80
C ILE A 303 -1.71 6.86 -2.18
N PHE A 304 -2.28 7.90 -1.57
CA PHE A 304 -3.66 7.84 -1.02
C PHE A 304 -4.49 9.12 -1.17
N ALA A 305 -3.82 10.27 -1.35
CA ALA A 305 -4.49 11.55 -1.44
C ALA A 305 -3.66 12.57 -2.23
N GLY A 306 -4.26 13.70 -2.55
CA GLY A 306 -3.53 14.84 -3.08
C GLY A 306 -4.44 16.02 -3.39
N SER A 307 -3.88 16.99 -4.10
CA SER A 307 -4.54 18.20 -4.55
C SER A 307 -4.19 18.47 -6.02
N SER A 308 -4.51 19.67 -6.51
CA SER A 308 -4.02 20.13 -7.81
C SER A 308 -2.50 20.33 -7.87
N THR A 309 -1.80 20.37 -6.73
CA THR A 309 -0.37 20.74 -6.67
C THR A 309 0.51 19.71 -5.97
N VAL A 310 -0.03 18.87 -5.09
CA VAL A 310 0.76 17.88 -4.34
C VAL A 310 0.12 16.50 -4.35
N ALA A 311 0.96 15.48 -4.30
CA ALA A 311 0.58 14.09 -4.06
C ALA A 311 1.02 13.68 -2.65
N LEU A 312 0.21 12.87 -1.98
CA LEU A 312 0.52 12.32 -0.66
C LEU A 312 0.64 10.80 -0.72
N ALA A 313 1.67 10.28 -0.05
CA ALA A 313 1.89 8.85 0.10
C ALA A 313 2.13 8.49 1.57
N ASN A 314 1.56 7.37 1.98
CA ASN A 314 1.93 6.69 3.21
C ASN A 314 3.35 6.15 3.06
N LYS A 315 4.21 6.30 4.08
CA LYS A 315 5.55 5.69 4.06
C LYS A 315 5.45 4.17 4.01
N MET A 316 6.24 3.53 3.14
CA MET A 316 6.21 2.07 3.06
C MET A 316 6.60 1.41 4.39
N ALA A 317 7.55 1.98 5.14
CA ALA A 317 7.91 1.51 6.48
C ALA A 317 6.71 1.46 7.45
N ASN A 318 5.83 2.47 7.41
CA ASN A 318 4.63 2.48 8.23
C ASN A 318 3.60 1.47 7.70
N VAL A 319 3.45 1.34 6.37
CA VAL A 319 2.53 0.39 5.75
C VAL A 319 2.85 -1.05 6.12
N VAL A 320 4.12 -1.47 6.04
CA VAL A 320 4.51 -2.84 6.38
C VAL A 320 4.36 -3.17 7.86
N ALA A 321 4.37 -2.17 8.73
CA ALA A 321 4.26 -2.35 10.18
C ALA A 321 2.83 -2.19 10.74
N ALA A 322 1.86 -1.77 9.92
CA ALA A 322 0.57 -1.31 10.43
C ALA A 322 -0.48 -2.41 10.64
N PHE A 323 -0.22 -3.63 10.17
CA PHE A 323 -1.16 -4.75 10.23
C PHE A 323 -0.91 -5.65 11.44
N SER A 324 -1.86 -6.55 11.71
CA SER A 324 -1.79 -7.54 12.81
C SER A 324 -0.51 -8.37 12.82
N SER A 325 0.13 -8.55 11.67
CA SER A 325 1.51 -9.00 11.56
C SER A 325 2.28 -8.18 10.52
N PRO A 326 3.60 -7.98 10.70
CA PRO A 326 4.41 -7.25 9.74
C PRO A 326 4.41 -7.89 8.36
N LEU A 327 4.37 -7.04 7.34
CA LEU A 327 4.41 -7.48 5.95
C LEU A 327 5.86 -7.63 5.47
N SER A 328 6.13 -8.71 4.76
CA SER A 328 7.34 -8.84 3.93
C SER A 328 7.07 -8.33 2.52
N LEU A 329 8.07 -7.63 1.97
CA LEU A 329 8.09 -7.14 0.60
C LEU A 329 8.82 -8.10 -0.34
N ASP A 330 9.13 -9.31 0.12
CA ASP A 330 9.69 -10.35 -0.72
C ASP A 330 8.77 -10.71 -1.87
N THR A 331 9.38 -11.09 -2.99
CA THR A 331 8.63 -11.70 -4.09
C THR A 331 8.07 -13.03 -3.61
N PRO A 332 6.75 -13.28 -3.75
CA PRO A 332 6.20 -14.58 -3.43
C PRO A 332 6.86 -15.65 -4.33
N PHE A 333 7.33 -16.73 -3.73
CA PHE A 333 7.91 -17.85 -4.47
C PHE A 333 6.79 -18.78 -4.92
N PHE A 334 6.51 -18.79 -6.23
CA PHE A 334 5.72 -19.83 -6.87
C PHE A 334 6.68 -20.66 -7.72
N GLY A 335 6.65 -21.99 -7.60
CA GLY A 335 7.48 -22.86 -8.46
C GLY A 335 7.27 -22.55 -9.94
N GLU A 336 8.23 -22.94 -10.79
CA GLU A 336 8.18 -22.65 -12.24
C GLU A 336 6.82 -23.00 -12.86
N ALA A 337 6.24 -22.02 -13.56
CA ALA A 337 5.06 -22.21 -14.38
C ALA A 337 5.37 -23.27 -15.44
N VAL A 338 4.63 -24.39 -15.41
CA VAL A 338 4.74 -25.42 -16.44
C VAL A 338 3.82 -25.04 -17.59
N GLY A 339 4.41 -24.59 -18.70
CA GLY A 339 3.83 -24.70 -20.03
C GLY A 339 2.86 -23.58 -20.46
N ASP A 340 3.04 -23.16 -21.71
CA ASP A 340 2.27 -22.16 -22.44
C ASP A 340 0.89 -22.70 -22.87
N GLY A 341 0.09 -23.15 -21.90
CA GLY A 341 -1.30 -23.53 -22.09
C GLY A 341 -2.21 -22.57 -21.34
N GLU A 342 -3.06 -21.85 -22.07
CA GLU A 342 -4.22 -21.17 -21.50
C GLU A 342 -5.19 -22.22 -20.93
N GLU A 343 -4.92 -22.76 -19.75
CA GLU A 343 -5.94 -23.42 -18.94
C GLU A 343 -6.51 -22.37 -17.98
N GLU A 344 -7.71 -21.89 -18.31
CA GLU A 344 -8.59 -21.16 -17.41
C GLU A 344 -8.94 -22.05 -16.21
N MET A 345 -8.02 -22.16 -15.26
CA MET A 345 -8.32 -22.73 -13.96
C MET A 345 -9.28 -21.77 -13.25
N LEU A 346 -10.56 -22.15 -13.21
CA LEU A 346 -11.61 -21.55 -12.38
C LEU A 346 -11.31 -21.80 -10.90
N TYR A 347 -10.32 -21.08 -10.37
CA TYR A 347 -10.14 -20.92 -8.93
C TYR A 347 -11.19 -19.90 -8.45
N GLU A 348 -12.35 -20.38 -8.04
CA GLU A 348 -13.23 -19.62 -7.14
C GLU A 348 -12.80 -19.94 -5.71
N GLY A 349 -12.37 -18.92 -4.95
CA GLY A 349 -12.07 -19.00 -3.52
C GLY A 349 -10.81 -19.77 -3.13
N VAL A 350 -10.06 -19.23 -2.15
CA VAL A 350 -9.01 -19.98 -1.44
C VAL A 350 -9.49 -20.17 0.00
N ARG A 351 -9.73 -21.42 0.40
CA ARG A 351 -10.02 -21.74 1.80
C ARG A 351 -8.70 -21.86 2.55
N VAL A 352 -8.54 -21.03 3.57
CA VAL A 352 -7.44 -21.17 4.54
C VAL A 352 -7.91 -22.06 5.67
N VAL A 353 -7.30 -23.23 5.82
CA VAL A 353 -7.52 -24.09 6.98
C VAL A 353 -6.34 -23.90 7.92
N LYS A 354 -6.64 -23.44 9.15
CA LYS A 354 -5.65 -23.22 10.20
C LYS A 354 -5.83 -24.27 11.29
N THR A 355 -4.76 -25.02 11.57
CA THR A 355 -4.70 -25.94 12.70
C THR A 355 -3.49 -25.60 13.56
N ILE A 356 -3.74 -25.38 14.86
CA ILE A 356 -2.69 -25.25 15.86
C ILE A 356 -2.51 -26.61 16.51
N VAL A 357 -1.28 -27.14 16.45
CA VAL A 357 -0.91 -28.39 17.12
C VAL A 357 0.13 -28.07 18.18
N ILE A 358 -0.12 -28.55 19.39
CA ILE A 358 0.84 -28.46 20.49
C ILE A 358 1.55 -29.81 20.56
N ASP A 359 2.86 -29.82 20.33
CA ASP A 359 3.66 -31.00 20.57
C ASP A 359 3.75 -31.24 22.09
N PRO A 360 3.23 -32.37 22.60
CA PRO A 360 3.22 -32.66 24.04
C PRO A 360 4.62 -32.86 24.63
N LYS A 361 5.65 -33.18 23.83
CA LYS A 361 7.04 -33.38 24.29
C LYS A 361 7.82 -32.09 24.33
N SER A 362 7.85 -31.34 23.22
CA SER A 362 8.60 -30.07 23.16
C SER A 362 7.85 -28.89 23.76
N ARG A 363 6.53 -29.02 23.98
CA ARG A 363 5.61 -27.93 24.33
C ARG A 363 5.63 -26.76 23.33
N ARG A 364 6.15 -26.96 22.13
CA ARG A 364 6.08 -25.99 21.05
C ARG A 364 4.71 -26.09 20.40
N ALA A 365 4.11 -24.93 20.16
CA ALA A 365 2.90 -24.84 19.38
C ALA A 365 3.31 -24.51 17.94
N SER A 366 2.82 -25.29 16.99
CA SER A 366 3.04 -25.04 15.57
C SER A 366 1.71 -24.79 14.89
N GLU A 367 1.71 -23.84 13.99
CA GLU A 367 0.56 -23.47 13.18
C GLU A 367 0.78 -23.97 11.76
N LEU A 368 -0.05 -24.93 11.34
CA LEU A 368 -0.12 -25.35 9.94
C LEU A 368 -1.26 -24.59 9.28
N ARG A 369 -0.91 -23.76 8.30
CA ARG A 369 -1.86 -23.10 7.39
C ARG A 369 -1.84 -23.84 6.07
N VAL A 370 -3.00 -24.27 5.60
CA VAL A 370 -3.15 -24.94 4.31
C VAL A 370 -4.06 -24.11 3.43
N PHE A 371 -3.62 -23.88 2.21
CA PHE A 371 -4.35 -23.15 1.18
C PHE A 371 -4.79 -24.16 0.13
N ILE A 372 -6.10 -24.29 0.02
CA ILE A 372 -6.75 -25.14 -0.96
C ILE A 372 -7.75 -24.31 -1.77
N PRO A 373 -7.88 -24.56 -3.08
CA PRO A 373 -8.99 -24.02 -3.86
C PRO A 373 -10.33 -24.46 -3.25
N GLU A 374 -11.35 -23.60 -3.26
CA GLU A 374 -12.71 -24.02 -2.86
C GLU A 374 -13.37 -24.89 -3.93
N ARG A 375 -12.97 -24.72 -5.21
CA ARG A 375 -13.46 -25.51 -6.35
C ARG A 375 -12.31 -25.89 -7.28
N VAL A 376 -12.37 -27.12 -7.77
CA VAL A 376 -11.45 -27.67 -8.79
C VAL A 376 -12.26 -28.52 -9.76
N GLU A 377 -11.84 -28.58 -11.02
CA GLU A 377 -12.45 -29.47 -12.00
C GLU A 377 -12.13 -30.94 -11.67
N ALA A 378 -13.12 -31.82 -11.80
CA ALA A 378 -12.94 -33.24 -11.55
C ALA A 378 -11.86 -33.83 -12.47
N GLY A 379 -10.86 -34.49 -11.89
CA GLY A 379 -9.73 -35.06 -12.65
C GLY A 379 -8.57 -34.09 -12.92
N SER A 380 -8.69 -32.79 -12.59
CA SER A 380 -7.61 -31.82 -12.83
C SER A 380 -6.50 -31.90 -11.79
N VAL A 381 -5.30 -31.43 -12.14
CA VAL A 381 -4.18 -31.28 -11.21
C VAL A 381 -4.22 -29.87 -10.62
N PHE A 382 -4.07 -29.75 -9.31
CA PHE A 382 -4.00 -28.47 -8.63
C PHE A 382 -2.98 -28.47 -7.49
N ASP A 383 -2.55 -27.27 -7.13
CA ASP A 383 -1.57 -27.06 -6.07
C ASP A 383 -2.27 -26.92 -4.70
N VAL A 384 -1.86 -27.75 -3.75
CA VAL A 384 -2.07 -27.51 -2.32
C VAL A 384 -0.76 -27.00 -1.75
N SER A 385 -0.80 -25.87 -1.06
CA SER A 385 0.40 -25.35 -0.41
C SER A 385 0.07 -24.82 0.97
N GLY A 386 1.10 -24.48 1.71
CA GLY A 386 0.91 -23.96 3.05
C GLY A 386 2.19 -23.51 3.72
N ASN A 387 2.02 -23.01 4.93
CA ASN A 387 3.11 -22.60 5.81
C ASN A 387 3.02 -23.37 7.11
N LEU A 388 4.19 -23.81 7.59
CA LEU A 388 4.36 -24.28 8.95
C LEU A 388 5.15 -23.23 9.72
N LEU A 389 4.51 -22.66 10.74
CA LEU A 389 5.05 -21.58 11.55
C LEU A 389 5.12 -22.01 13.02
N ASP A 390 6.02 -21.40 13.78
CA ASP A 390 5.90 -21.38 15.24
C ASP A 390 4.66 -20.54 15.60
N ALA A 391 3.74 -21.12 16.37
CA ALA A 391 2.47 -20.48 16.69
C ALA A 391 2.61 -19.37 17.74
N VAL A 392 3.78 -19.22 18.38
CA VAL A 392 4.04 -18.20 19.40
C VAL A 392 4.56 -16.92 18.76
N ASP A 393 5.56 -17.03 17.89
CA ASP A 393 6.25 -15.87 17.31
C ASP A 393 6.14 -15.76 15.78
N GLY A 394 5.50 -16.73 15.12
CA GLY A 394 5.30 -16.72 13.66
C GLY A 394 6.55 -17.07 12.87
N THR A 395 7.65 -17.49 13.53
CA THR A 395 8.89 -17.84 12.84
C THR A 395 8.67 -19.05 11.93
N PRO A 396 9.14 -19.03 10.68
CA PRO A 396 8.96 -20.17 9.79
C PRO A 396 9.74 -21.41 10.23
N LEU A 397 9.10 -22.58 10.14
CA LEU A 397 9.70 -23.86 10.51
C LEU A 397 10.18 -24.61 9.26
N ALA A 398 11.48 -24.48 8.97
CA ALA A 398 12.14 -25.07 7.81
C ALA A 398 12.45 -26.57 7.97
N ASN A 399 12.64 -27.25 6.84
CA ASN A 399 13.05 -28.66 6.75
C ASN A 399 12.10 -29.63 7.47
N ARG A 400 10.80 -29.33 7.48
CA ARG A 400 9.76 -30.16 8.09
C ARG A 400 8.99 -30.92 7.05
N PHE A 401 8.68 -32.18 7.34
CA PHE A 401 7.86 -33.02 6.46
C PHE A 401 6.39 -32.71 6.65
N ILE A 402 5.74 -32.33 5.56
CA ILE A 402 4.30 -32.14 5.44
C ILE A 402 3.76 -33.25 4.55
N VAL A 403 2.68 -33.89 4.98
CA VAL A 403 1.95 -34.89 4.22
C VAL A 403 0.55 -34.36 3.93
N VAL A 404 0.15 -34.33 2.67
CA VAL A 404 -1.21 -33.94 2.25
C VAL A 404 -1.78 -35.08 1.42
N ASN A 405 -2.88 -35.68 1.92
CA ASN A 405 -3.55 -36.83 1.28
C ASN A 405 -2.56 -37.91 0.77
N GLY A 406 -1.52 -38.21 1.56
CA GLY A 406 -0.52 -39.24 1.28
C GLY A 406 0.67 -38.82 0.43
N LEU A 407 0.69 -37.61 -0.14
CA LEU A 407 1.88 -37.04 -0.79
C LEU A 407 2.66 -36.18 0.19
N SER A 408 3.99 -36.21 0.09
CA SER A 408 4.87 -35.47 1.01
C SER A 408 5.63 -34.34 0.33
N ALA A 409 5.80 -33.23 1.04
CA ALA A 409 6.75 -32.18 0.72
C ALA A 409 7.55 -31.78 1.97
N THR A 410 8.69 -31.13 1.75
CA THR A 410 9.51 -30.57 2.83
C THR A 410 9.39 -29.06 2.82
N THR A 411 9.22 -28.45 3.99
CA THR A 411 9.19 -26.99 4.09
C THR A 411 10.56 -26.39 3.75
N ASN A 412 10.56 -25.30 2.97
CA ASN A 412 11.77 -24.54 2.67
C ASN A 412 12.23 -23.69 3.87
N ASP A 413 13.30 -22.89 3.70
CA ASP A 413 13.84 -21.99 4.74
C ASP A 413 12.83 -20.94 5.26
N ARG A 414 11.71 -20.75 4.55
CA ARG A 414 10.59 -19.88 4.90
C ARG A 414 9.37 -20.66 5.39
N GLY A 415 9.52 -21.92 5.79
CA GLY A 415 8.43 -22.74 6.33
C GLY A 415 7.35 -23.11 5.32
N GLN A 416 7.57 -22.84 4.02
CA GLN A 416 6.57 -23.04 2.96
C GLN A 416 6.68 -24.43 2.34
N PHE A 417 5.55 -25.06 2.02
CA PHE A 417 5.48 -26.31 1.26
C PHE A 417 4.52 -26.19 0.08
N LEU A 418 4.70 -27.04 -0.94
CA LEU A 418 3.84 -27.17 -2.11
C LEU A 418 3.71 -28.65 -2.49
N ILE A 419 2.48 -29.12 -2.69
CA ILE A 419 2.12 -30.48 -3.10
C ILE A 419 1.10 -30.39 -4.23
N ARG A 420 1.33 -31.12 -5.31
CA ARG A 420 0.35 -31.26 -6.41
C ARG A 420 -0.56 -32.44 -6.16
N LEU A 421 -1.87 -32.18 -6.09
CA LEU A 421 -2.90 -33.20 -6.01
C LEU A 421 -3.64 -33.31 -7.34
N THR A 422 -4.23 -34.48 -7.58
CA THR A 422 -5.20 -34.70 -8.66
C THR A 422 -6.58 -34.83 -8.06
N ALA A 423 -7.52 -34.00 -8.52
CA ALA A 423 -8.90 -34.04 -8.10
C ALA A 423 -9.53 -35.39 -8.48
N PRO A 424 -10.17 -36.11 -7.54
CA PRO A 424 -10.89 -37.34 -7.86
C PRO A 424 -12.05 -37.06 -8.83
N THR A 425 -12.34 -38.04 -9.70
CA THR A 425 -13.50 -37.98 -10.59
C THR A 425 -14.74 -38.57 -9.90
N GLY A 426 -15.90 -37.92 -10.09
CA GLY A 426 -17.18 -38.44 -9.62
C GLY A 426 -17.50 -38.23 -8.13
N VAL A 427 -16.87 -37.25 -7.47
CA VAL A 427 -17.23 -36.81 -6.12
C VAL A 427 -17.54 -35.32 -6.10
N ASP A 428 -18.62 -34.95 -5.40
CA ASP A 428 -19.05 -33.55 -5.28
C ASP A 428 -18.34 -32.79 -4.16
N LEU A 429 -17.76 -33.51 -3.19
CA LEU A 429 -17.01 -32.98 -2.05
C LEU A 429 -15.79 -33.87 -1.80
N TRP A 430 -14.64 -33.23 -1.61
CA TRP A 430 -13.39 -33.92 -1.29
C TRP A 430 -12.67 -33.24 -0.12
N ASP A 431 -12.44 -34.00 0.95
CA ASP A 431 -11.67 -33.53 2.11
C ASP A 431 -10.17 -33.66 1.85
N ILE A 432 -9.45 -32.56 2.09
CA ILE A 432 -7.99 -32.51 2.06
C ILE A 432 -7.50 -32.49 3.50
N VAL A 433 -6.76 -33.53 3.87
CA VAL A 433 -6.12 -33.67 5.18
C VAL A 433 -4.64 -33.38 5.02
N ALA A 434 -4.16 -32.39 5.76
CA ALA A 434 -2.76 -32.06 5.85
C ALA A 434 -2.25 -32.39 7.26
N GLU A 435 -1.14 -33.09 7.31
CA GLU A 435 -0.47 -33.52 8.51
C GLU A 435 0.98 -33.09 8.46
N PHE A 436 1.59 -32.88 9.62
CA PHE A 436 3.02 -32.71 9.73
C PHE A 436 3.50 -33.54 10.91
N ALA A 437 4.70 -34.11 10.79
CA ALA A 437 5.34 -34.75 11.92
C ALA A 437 5.77 -33.66 12.91
N GLY A 438 5.16 -33.63 14.10
CA GLY A 438 5.74 -32.92 15.25
C GLY A 438 7.09 -33.52 15.63
N ASP A 439 7.92 -32.74 16.34
CA ASP A 439 9.22 -33.20 16.83
C ASP A 439 9.15 -34.30 17.90
#